data_AF-A0A7C8MTI2-F1
#
_entry.id   AF-A0A7C8MTI2-F1
#
_cell.length_a   1.000
_cell.length_b   1.000
_cell.length_c   1.000
_cell.angle_alpha   90.00
_cell.angle_beta   90.00
_cell.angle_gamma   90.00
#
_symmetry.space_group_name_H-M   'P 1'
#
loop_
_entity.id
_entity.type
_entity.pdbx_description
1 polymer ?
#
loop_
_entity_poly.entity_id
_entity_poly.type
_entity_poly.pdbx_seq_one_letter_code
_entity_poly.pdbx_strand_id
1 'polypeptide(L)'
;MEPYKLTATQALSRIKDGSLTVEQYARSLLSHIRERDPAVQAWEYLDPEHVIKEAERLDDIPAAKRGVVHGLPIAGDMPTQHNSPIYHGDAPKLDAGSITILRQAGALILGKTTTTEFASTQGGPKTRNPHDPRRTPGGSSSGSAAAVGDFQAPIGLGSQTGGSTIRPGSFNGIYALKPTWNAISREGQKIYSLTLDTMGFFARCVDDLILMADLFGLEDDDVSGDDFTVKGAKFAVVKTVVWPEADPGTKLALESATQLLRNHGAEVEEIDLPSEFDRLPEWHRTLLHSEGRVTFLPEHRLAKDKLSPFLAGHVENANNISRAAQLEAYDGIAALRPKIDMIAKEYAAILTPSVVGEAPVGIASTGSPAFNVMWTVSLALHTPVVNIPGFGGANDMPIGLSLVAPRYHDRRLLAVSKAVGMAAATEVTTMMEVDEKDIEIIATRPQKPLEIVDYRSEWPAMFAEVEKRIRQALDDRVIMVQHVGSTSVPGLAAKDVIDVDLVVANPVDEESYVPDLQAAGFKFLLREPVWYQHRFFHLDEPYTNLHIFGSDSPELVRHRLFRDWLREHEDDRSRYTAVKREAAEAAAAAGENVQQYNIRKEPVLRDILQRIFKAHGLSNS
;
A
#
# COMPACT_ATOMS: atom_id res chain seq x y z
N MET A 1 -6.47 -19.79 9.74
CA MET A 1 -6.51 -18.41 9.23
C MET A 1 -7.89 -17.88 9.52
N GLU A 2 -7.96 -16.81 10.30
CA GLU A 2 -9.22 -16.16 10.66
C GLU A 2 -9.97 -15.67 9.40
N PRO A 3 -11.30 -15.82 9.31
CA PRO A 3 -12.05 -15.45 8.10
C PRO A 3 -11.84 -13.99 7.67
N TYR A 4 -11.76 -13.02 8.58
CA TYR A 4 -11.55 -11.60 8.26
C TYR A 4 -10.25 -11.32 7.48
N LYS A 5 -9.23 -12.19 7.59
CA LYS A 5 -7.96 -12.06 6.85
C LYS A 5 -8.04 -12.52 5.39
N LEU A 6 -9.07 -13.29 5.02
CA LEU A 6 -9.23 -13.80 3.65
C LEU A 6 -9.41 -12.66 2.65
N THR A 7 -8.82 -12.77 1.47
CA THR A 7 -9.12 -11.89 0.32
C THR A 7 -10.58 -12.11 -0.14
N ALA A 8 -11.12 -11.19 -0.95
CA ALA A 8 -12.49 -11.33 -1.47
C ALA A 8 -12.66 -12.63 -2.27
N THR A 9 -11.71 -12.91 -3.15
CA THR A 9 -11.64 -14.12 -3.99
C THR A 9 -11.51 -15.40 -3.16
N GLN A 10 -10.68 -15.40 -2.11
CA GLN A 10 -10.56 -16.54 -1.20
C GLN A 10 -11.86 -16.79 -0.42
N ALA A 11 -12.48 -15.73 0.10
CA ALA A 11 -13.74 -15.83 0.83
C ALA A 11 -14.87 -16.34 -0.07
N LEU A 12 -14.99 -15.83 -1.29
CA LEU A 12 -15.96 -16.30 -2.28
C LEU A 12 -15.79 -17.77 -2.63
N SER A 13 -14.56 -18.24 -2.79
CA SER A 13 -14.27 -19.66 -3.03
C SER A 13 -14.82 -20.54 -1.90
N ARG A 14 -14.59 -20.15 -0.64
CA ARG A 14 -15.07 -20.87 0.55
C ARG A 14 -16.58 -20.76 0.78
N ILE A 15 -17.20 -19.65 0.40
CA ILE A 15 -18.65 -19.49 0.42
C ILE A 15 -19.30 -20.38 -0.64
N LYS A 16 -18.65 -20.52 -1.80
CA LYS A 16 -19.14 -21.34 -2.91
C LYS A 16 -19.03 -22.84 -2.63
N ASP A 17 -17.97 -23.29 -1.98
CA ASP A 17 -17.78 -24.70 -1.60
C ASP A 17 -18.50 -25.10 -0.30
N GLY A 18 -19.02 -24.12 0.46
CA GLY A 18 -19.78 -24.33 1.70
C GLY A 18 -18.92 -24.50 2.95
N SER A 19 -17.60 -24.33 2.86
CA SER A 19 -16.70 -24.35 4.02
C SER A 19 -16.75 -23.10 4.89
N LEU A 20 -17.35 -22.01 4.38
CA LEU A 20 -17.60 -20.76 5.11
C LEU A 20 -19.00 -20.23 4.79
N THR A 21 -19.80 -19.93 5.80
CA THR A 21 -21.09 -19.24 5.60
C THR A 21 -20.91 -17.73 5.53
N VAL A 22 -21.86 -17.02 4.92
CA VAL A 22 -21.85 -15.54 4.86
C VAL A 22 -21.94 -14.95 6.26
N GLU A 23 -22.78 -15.53 7.12
CA GLU A 23 -22.92 -15.15 8.52
C GLU A 23 -21.60 -15.27 9.29
N GLN A 24 -20.91 -16.41 9.18
CA GLN A 24 -19.62 -16.62 9.84
C GLN A 24 -18.59 -15.58 9.41
N TYR A 25 -18.54 -15.27 8.11
CA TYR A 25 -17.61 -14.26 7.59
C TYR A 25 -17.94 -12.86 8.11
N ALA A 26 -19.22 -12.48 8.06
CA ALA A 26 -19.71 -11.20 8.57
C ALA A 26 -19.42 -11.04 10.07
N ARG A 27 -19.66 -12.07 10.89
CA ARG A 27 -19.34 -12.07 12.33
C ARG A 27 -17.85 -11.88 12.58
N SER A 28 -17.00 -12.54 11.79
CA SER A 28 -15.53 -12.40 11.90
C SER A 28 -15.08 -10.98 11.61
N LEU A 29 -15.57 -10.36 10.53
CA LEU A 29 -15.27 -8.96 10.19
C LEU A 29 -15.81 -7.99 11.25
N LEU A 30 -17.04 -8.17 11.73
CA LEU A 30 -17.63 -7.30 12.75
C LEU A 30 -16.90 -7.41 14.10
N SER A 31 -16.36 -8.59 14.46
CA SER A 31 -15.51 -8.73 15.64
C SER A 31 -14.23 -7.91 15.49
N HIS A 32 -13.55 -8.05 14.35
CA HIS A 32 -12.33 -7.31 14.05
C HIS A 32 -12.56 -5.79 14.00
N ILE A 33 -13.68 -5.35 13.41
CA ILE A 33 -14.10 -3.93 13.41
C ILE A 33 -14.27 -3.42 14.85
N ARG A 34 -14.96 -4.16 15.73
CA ARG A 34 -15.16 -3.73 17.13
C ARG A 34 -13.85 -3.55 17.88
N GLU A 35 -12.84 -4.36 17.57
CA GLU A 35 -11.53 -4.32 18.19
C GLU A 35 -10.66 -3.18 17.66
N ARG A 36 -10.69 -2.94 16.34
CA ARG A 36 -9.75 -2.04 15.66
C ARG A 36 -10.28 -0.66 15.31
N ASP A 37 -11.57 -0.54 15.01
CA ASP A 37 -12.15 0.72 14.57
C ASP A 37 -12.14 1.84 15.62
N PRO A 38 -12.09 1.59 16.95
CA PRO A 38 -11.82 2.66 17.90
C PRO A 38 -10.50 3.42 17.62
N ALA A 39 -9.49 2.75 17.06
CA ALA A 39 -8.21 3.34 16.68
C ALA A 39 -8.20 3.88 15.24
N VAL A 40 -8.86 3.18 14.30
CA VAL A 40 -8.85 3.53 12.87
C VAL A 40 -9.94 4.52 12.49
N GLN A 41 -11.13 4.38 13.05
CA GLN A 41 -12.32 5.22 12.82
C GLN A 41 -12.69 5.33 11.33
N ALA A 42 -12.70 4.21 10.62
CA ALA A 42 -12.97 4.09 9.19
C ALA A 42 -14.46 4.25 8.83
N TRP A 43 -15.37 3.95 9.76
CA TRP A 43 -16.80 3.95 9.50
C TRP A 43 -17.48 5.24 9.97
N GLU A 44 -18.32 5.79 9.10
CA GLU A 44 -19.27 6.84 9.46
C GLU A 44 -20.61 6.25 9.91
N TYR A 45 -21.02 5.14 9.29
CA TYR A 45 -22.19 4.39 9.70
C TYR A 45 -21.95 2.89 9.52
N LEU A 46 -22.30 2.14 10.55
CA LEU A 46 -22.26 0.68 10.56
C LEU A 46 -23.39 0.20 11.47
N ASP A 47 -24.23 -0.71 10.97
CA ASP A 47 -25.27 -1.37 11.75
C ASP A 47 -24.96 -2.88 11.81
N PRO A 48 -24.27 -3.36 12.86
CA PRO A 48 -23.89 -4.76 12.98
C PRO A 48 -25.08 -5.72 12.98
N GLU A 49 -26.23 -5.32 13.54
CA GLU A 49 -27.42 -6.19 13.60
C GLU A 49 -28.03 -6.34 12.21
N HIS A 50 -28.13 -5.25 11.46
CA HIS A 50 -28.58 -5.28 10.07
C HIS A 50 -27.66 -6.13 9.20
N VAL A 51 -26.34 -5.97 9.32
CA VAL A 51 -25.36 -6.75 8.54
C VAL A 51 -25.51 -8.25 8.80
N ILE A 52 -25.67 -8.66 10.06
CA ILE A 52 -25.85 -10.09 10.39
C ILE A 52 -27.17 -10.62 9.84
N LYS A 53 -28.27 -9.88 9.98
CA LYS A 53 -29.57 -10.29 9.43
C LYS A 53 -29.53 -10.44 7.91
N GLU A 54 -28.83 -9.55 7.22
CA GLU A 54 -28.66 -9.64 5.77
C GLU A 54 -27.74 -10.81 5.38
N ALA A 55 -26.70 -11.09 6.16
CA ALA A 55 -25.84 -12.25 5.98
C ALA A 55 -26.63 -13.57 6.10
N GLU A 56 -27.46 -13.71 7.14
CA GLU A 56 -28.38 -14.85 7.34
C GLU A 56 -29.33 -15.00 6.14
N ARG A 57 -29.92 -13.89 5.67
CA ARG A 57 -30.79 -13.88 4.48
C ARG A 57 -30.05 -14.35 3.22
N LEU A 58 -28.78 -13.99 3.06
CA LEU A 58 -27.96 -14.40 1.93
C LEU A 58 -27.59 -15.90 2.01
N ASP A 59 -27.37 -16.44 3.20
CA ASP A 59 -27.13 -17.87 3.39
C ASP A 59 -28.35 -18.73 2.98
N ASP A 60 -29.57 -18.24 3.24
CA ASP A 60 -30.84 -18.88 2.84
C ASP A 60 -31.08 -18.93 1.31
N ILE A 61 -30.34 -18.16 0.51
CA ILE A 61 -30.51 -18.14 -0.96
C ILE A 61 -29.93 -19.44 -1.55
N PRO A 62 -30.72 -20.22 -2.34
CA PRO A 62 -30.25 -21.42 -2.99
C PRO A 62 -29.08 -21.16 -3.93
N ALA A 63 -28.09 -22.06 -3.99
CA ALA A 63 -26.88 -21.91 -4.80
C ALA A 63 -27.15 -21.54 -6.26
N ALA A 64 -28.22 -22.08 -6.87
CA ALA A 64 -28.61 -21.79 -8.26
C ALA A 64 -29.08 -20.34 -8.51
N LYS A 65 -29.34 -19.55 -7.47
CA LYS A 65 -29.79 -18.15 -7.53
C LYS A 65 -28.74 -17.17 -7.00
N ARG A 66 -27.57 -17.65 -6.58
CA ARG A 66 -26.49 -16.82 -6.04
C ARG A 66 -25.79 -16.08 -7.18
N GLY A 67 -25.53 -14.79 -6.99
CA GLY A 67 -24.76 -13.98 -7.93
C GLY A 67 -23.25 -14.23 -7.84
N VAL A 68 -22.48 -13.56 -8.70
CA VAL A 68 -21.02 -13.76 -8.82
C VAL A 68 -20.27 -13.39 -7.53
N VAL A 69 -20.76 -12.38 -6.81
CA VAL A 69 -20.17 -11.90 -5.54
C VAL A 69 -21.08 -12.19 -4.34
N HIS A 70 -21.85 -13.28 -4.40
CA HIS A 70 -22.80 -13.65 -3.36
C HIS A 70 -22.17 -13.71 -1.96
N GLY A 71 -22.69 -12.92 -1.04
CA GLY A 71 -22.22 -12.87 0.34
C GLY A 71 -20.91 -12.11 0.55
N LEU A 72 -20.30 -11.54 -0.49
CA LEU A 72 -19.04 -10.81 -0.36
C LEU A 72 -19.28 -9.49 0.40
N PRO A 73 -18.60 -9.25 1.54
CA PRO A 73 -18.73 -8.00 2.29
C PRO A 73 -18.06 -6.82 1.56
N ILE A 74 -18.80 -5.74 1.31
CA ILE A 74 -18.28 -4.53 0.65
C ILE A 74 -18.61 -3.30 1.50
N ALA A 75 -17.64 -2.41 1.66
CA ALA A 75 -17.88 -1.12 2.30
C ALA A 75 -18.63 -0.17 1.34
N GLY A 76 -19.93 0.06 1.59
CA GLY A 76 -20.71 1.16 1.00
C GLY A 76 -22.25 1.05 1.11
N ASP A 77 -22.91 1.55 2.17
CA ASP A 77 -24.40 1.64 2.27
C ASP A 77 -24.96 3.04 2.62
N MET A 78 -26.02 3.22 3.39
CA MET A 78 -26.61 4.51 3.83
C MET A 78 -26.42 4.74 5.33
N PRO A 79 -26.53 5.98 5.86
CA PRO A 79 -26.89 7.28 5.23
C PRO A 79 -25.78 7.88 4.34
N THR A 80 -26.12 8.84 3.49
CA THR A 80 -25.17 9.54 2.59
C THR A 80 -25.09 11.01 2.95
N GLN A 81 -24.10 11.38 3.77
CA GLN A 81 -24.04 12.70 4.39
C GLN A 81 -22.93 13.61 3.84
N HIS A 82 -22.15 13.10 2.87
CA HIS A 82 -21.04 13.82 2.24
C HIS A 82 -20.01 14.43 3.20
N ASN A 83 -19.98 13.97 4.46
CA ASN A 83 -19.27 14.61 5.57
C ASN A 83 -19.49 16.13 5.65
N SER A 84 -20.72 16.58 5.36
CA SER A 84 -21.10 17.99 5.44
C SER A 84 -22.27 18.16 6.42
N PRO A 85 -22.24 19.18 7.30
CA PRO A 85 -23.36 19.50 8.19
C PRO A 85 -24.67 19.80 7.46
N ILE A 86 -24.60 20.10 6.16
CA ILE A 86 -25.77 20.36 5.29
C ILE A 86 -26.62 19.08 5.10
N TYR A 87 -25.97 17.92 5.05
CA TYR A 87 -26.60 16.62 4.73
C TYR A 87 -26.64 15.67 5.94
N HIS A 88 -26.57 16.21 7.15
CA HIS A 88 -26.66 15.40 8.36
C HIS A 88 -28.01 14.65 8.41
N GLY A 89 -27.95 13.32 8.50
CA GLY A 89 -29.11 12.44 8.47
C GLY A 89 -29.70 12.17 7.09
N ASP A 90 -29.09 12.66 6.00
CA ASP A 90 -29.60 12.39 4.65
C ASP A 90 -29.43 10.91 4.26
N ALA A 91 -30.51 10.31 3.77
CA ALA A 91 -30.60 8.90 3.40
C ALA A 91 -31.31 8.79 2.04
N PRO A 92 -30.56 8.80 0.93
CA PRO A 92 -31.11 8.70 -0.42
C PRO A 92 -31.97 7.45 -0.57
N LYS A 93 -33.17 7.57 -1.16
CA LYS A 93 -34.07 6.40 -1.31
C LYS A 93 -33.69 5.43 -2.42
N LEU A 94 -32.79 5.86 -3.32
CA LEU A 94 -32.35 5.10 -4.46
C LEU A 94 -30.88 4.80 -4.30
N ASP A 95 -30.52 3.55 -4.55
CA ASP A 95 -29.13 3.13 -4.61
C ASP A 95 -28.41 3.85 -5.77
N ALA A 96 -27.14 4.17 -5.56
CA ALA A 96 -26.26 4.57 -6.66
C ALA A 96 -26.12 3.41 -7.66
N GLY A 97 -25.73 3.71 -8.89
CA GLY A 97 -25.55 2.71 -9.94
C GLY A 97 -24.62 1.58 -9.52
N SER A 98 -23.51 1.91 -8.84
CA SER A 98 -22.60 0.90 -8.26
C SER A 98 -23.24 0.01 -7.21
N ILE A 99 -23.97 0.60 -6.26
CA ILE A 99 -24.61 -0.18 -5.20
C ILE A 99 -25.68 -1.09 -5.77
N THR A 100 -26.42 -0.62 -6.78
CA THR A 100 -27.39 -1.45 -7.50
C THR A 100 -26.71 -2.68 -8.12
N ILE A 101 -25.61 -2.50 -8.86
CA ILE A 101 -24.83 -3.60 -9.45
C ILE A 101 -24.39 -4.60 -8.37
N LEU A 102 -23.81 -4.10 -7.27
CA LEU A 102 -23.33 -4.93 -6.18
C LEU A 102 -24.44 -5.76 -5.51
N ARG A 103 -25.58 -5.12 -5.18
CA ARG A 103 -26.72 -5.81 -4.57
C ARG A 103 -27.32 -6.86 -5.51
N GLN A 104 -27.46 -6.55 -6.80
CA GLN A 104 -27.98 -7.51 -7.78
C GLN A 104 -27.02 -8.69 -7.99
N ALA A 105 -25.72 -8.49 -7.79
CA ALA A 105 -24.72 -9.55 -7.82
C ALA A 105 -24.58 -10.32 -6.49
N GLY A 106 -25.40 -9.97 -5.48
CA GLY A 106 -25.49 -10.68 -4.21
C GLY A 106 -24.51 -10.22 -3.12
N ALA A 107 -23.86 -9.07 -3.28
CA ALA A 107 -22.91 -8.57 -2.28
C ALA A 107 -23.59 -8.26 -0.94
N LEU A 108 -22.88 -8.52 0.16
CA LEU A 108 -23.25 -8.07 1.50
C LEU A 108 -22.69 -6.67 1.72
N ILE A 109 -23.55 -5.67 1.78
CA ILE A 109 -23.10 -4.30 2.01
C ILE A 109 -22.95 -4.06 3.51
N LEU A 110 -21.75 -3.69 3.96
CA LEU A 110 -21.43 -3.55 5.39
C LEU A 110 -21.96 -2.23 5.99
N GLY A 111 -21.68 -1.10 5.35
CA GLY A 111 -21.96 0.20 5.91
C GLY A 111 -21.23 1.31 5.17
N LYS A 112 -21.24 2.53 5.72
CA LYS A 112 -20.57 3.69 5.14
C LYS A 112 -19.24 3.99 5.78
N THR A 113 -18.24 4.13 4.92
CA THR A 113 -16.93 4.64 5.29
C THR A 113 -16.90 6.16 5.28
N THR A 114 -15.97 6.73 6.04
CA THR A 114 -15.77 8.17 6.11
C THR A 114 -15.22 8.73 4.79
N THR A 115 -15.55 9.98 4.53
CA THR A 115 -14.98 10.78 3.44
C THR A 115 -14.68 12.19 3.95
N THR A 116 -13.87 12.97 3.23
CA THR A 116 -13.77 14.42 3.48
C THR A 116 -15.03 15.14 3.00
N GLU A 117 -15.24 16.38 3.47
CA GLU A 117 -16.40 17.17 3.06
C GLU A 117 -16.46 17.27 1.52
N PHE A 118 -17.54 16.72 0.94
CA PHE A 118 -17.77 16.62 -0.51
C PHE A 118 -16.56 16.12 -1.31
N ALA A 119 -15.76 15.20 -0.75
CA ALA A 119 -14.55 14.70 -1.38
C ALA A 119 -13.44 15.75 -1.64
N SER A 120 -13.46 16.88 -0.93
CA SER A 120 -12.38 17.89 -0.96
C SER A 120 -11.12 17.44 -0.22
N THR A 121 -9.97 18.09 -0.44
CA THR A 121 -8.70 17.69 0.20
C THR A 121 -8.45 18.37 1.55
N GLN A 122 -9.33 19.30 1.96
CA GLN A 122 -9.20 20.10 3.17
C GLN A 122 -10.04 19.52 4.32
N GLY A 123 -9.48 19.46 5.53
CA GLY A 123 -10.18 18.96 6.71
C GLY A 123 -10.42 17.44 6.64
N GLY A 124 -9.35 16.66 6.83
CA GLY A 124 -9.45 15.20 6.87
C GLY A 124 -10.48 14.70 7.89
N PRO A 125 -11.15 13.55 7.63
CA PRO A 125 -12.11 12.99 8.57
C PRO A 125 -11.39 12.46 9.83
N LYS A 126 -12.18 12.01 10.81
CA LYS A 126 -11.68 11.37 12.04
C LYS A 126 -10.79 10.14 11.81
N THR A 127 -10.83 9.57 10.61
CA THR A 127 -10.11 8.34 10.25
C THR A 127 -8.60 8.51 10.33
N ARG A 128 -7.95 7.47 10.83
CA ARG A 128 -6.52 7.37 11.06
C ARG A 128 -5.94 6.23 10.24
N ASN A 129 -4.65 6.30 9.95
CA ASN A 129 -3.95 5.25 9.23
C ASN A 129 -3.82 3.99 10.11
N PRO A 130 -4.14 2.77 9.62
CA PRO A 130 -4.05 1.55 10.41
C PRO A 130 -2.62 1.14 10.79
N HIS A 131 -1.62 1.59 10.01
CA HIS A 131 -0.19 1.35 10.29
C HIS A 131 0.36 2.29 11.37
N ASP A 132 -0.14 3.52 11.46
CA ASP A 132 0.18 4.48 12.52
C ASP A 132 -1.02 5.43 12.77
N PRO A 133 -1.74 5.29 13.90
CA PRO A 133 -2.91 6.11 14.20
C PRO A 133 -2.64 7.62 14.31
N ARG A 134 -1.38 8.04 14.38
CA ARG A 134 -1.00 9.46 14.39
C ARG A 134 -0.97 10.07 12.99
N ARG A 135 -1.06 9.26 11.93
CA ARG A 135 -0.94 9.69 10.53
C ARG A 135 -2.27 9.60 9.79
N THR A 136 -2.39 10.40 8.73
CA THR A 136 -3.57 10.38 7.86
C THR A 136 -3.61 9.09 7.03
N PRO A 137 -4.79 8.47 6.82
CA PRO A 137 -4.95 7.38 5.85
C PRO A 137 -4.96 7.91 4.40
N GLY A 138 -4.81 9.23 4.19
CA GLY A 138 -5.06 9.86 2.90
C GLY A 138 -6.54 10.11 2.68
N GLY A 139 -6.90 10.56 1.48
CA GLY A 139 -8.28 10.89 1.19
C GLY A 139 -8.47 11.41 -0.23
N SER A 140 -9.69 11.69 -0.66
CA SER A 140 -10.92 11.76 0.13
C SER A 140 -11.59 10.44 0.52
N SER A 141 -11.20 9.30 -0.08
CA SER A 141 -11.75 7.98 0.26
C SER A 141 -11.09 7.37 1.51
N SER A 142 -10.99 8.16 2.58
CA SER A 142 -10.20 7.87 3.79
C SER A 142 -10.64 6.57 4.47
N GLY A 143 -11.93 6.43 4.77
CA GLY A 143 -12.45 5.27 5.47
C GLY A 143 -12.37 3.99 4.64
N SER A 144 -12.61 4.07 3.32
CA SER A 144 -12.58 2.89 2.45
C SER A 144 -11.20 2.26 2.37
N ALA A 145 -10.16 3.08 2.19
CA ALA A 145 -8.79 2.58 2.15
C ALA A 145 -8.33 2.07 3.53
N ALA A 146 -8.67 2.79 4.60
CA ALA A 146 -8.32 2.37 5.96
C ALA A 146 -9.03 1.06 6.36
N ALA A 147 -10.31 0.89 6.03
CA ALA A 147 -11.06 -0.33 6.31
C ALA A 147 -10.48 -1.55 5.56
N VAL A 148 -10.05 -1.39 4.30
CA VAL A 148 -9.43 -2.48 3.54
C VAL A 148 -8.02 -2.79 4.05
N GLY A 149 -7.22 -1.75 4.31
CA GLY A 149 -5.85 -1.87 4.84
C GLY A 149 -5.79 -2.43 6.26
N ASP A 150 -6.84 -2.25 7.04
CA ASP A 150 -6.97 -2.80 8.39
C ASP A 150 -7.74 -4.13 8.43
N PHE A 151 -8.05 -4.76 7.29
CA PHE A 151 -8.80 -6.04 7.23
C PHE A 151 -10.23 -5.99 7.79
N GLN A 152 -10.83 -4.80 7.88
CA GLN A 152 -12.21 -4.60 8.30
C GLN A 152 -13.22 -4.86 7.17
N ALA A 153 -12.78 -4.74 5.91
CA ALA A 153 -13.53 -5.14 4.73
C ALA A 153 -12.57 -5.71 3.68
N PRO A 154 -12.97 -6.69 2.85
CA PRO A 154 -12.12 -7.18 1.75
C PRO A 154 -12.08 -6.22 0.56
N ILE A 155 -13.18 -5.51 0.28
CA ILE A 155 -13.28 -4.53 -0.81
C ILE A 155 -13.83 -3.20 -0.27
N GLY A 156 -13.26 -2.10 -0.76
CA GLY A 156 -13.75 -0.75 -0.52
C GLY A 156 -14.06 -0.04 -1.83
N LEU A 157 -15.15 0.74 -1.85
CA LEU A 157 -15.43 1.66 -2.94
C LEU A 157 -14.89 3.05 -2.63
N GLY A 158 -14.42 3.74 -3.67
CA GLY A 158 -13.95 5.12 -3.56
C GLY A 158 -14.28 5.93 -4.81
N SER A 159 -13.83 7.17 -4.79
CA SER A 159 -13.84 8.04 -5.96
C SER A 159 -12.54 8.82 -6.06
N GLN A 160 -12.16 9.21 -7.26
CA GLN A 160 -10.99 10.03 -7.52
C GLN A 160 -11.35 11.21 -8.41
N THR A 161 -10.99 12.42 -7.94
CA THR A 161 -11.01 13.68 -8.71
C THR A 161 -9.61 14.30 -8.82
N GLY A 162 -8.80 14.13 -7.77
CA GLY A 162 -7.40 14.60 -7.67
C GLY A 162 -6.37 13.49 -7.41
N GLY A 163 -6.75 12.48 -6.62
CA GLY A 163 -5.87 11.38 -6.20
C GLY A 163 -6.47 10.51 -5.09
N SER A 164 -7.77 10.67 -4.84
CA SER A 164 -8.55 10.12 -3.75
C SER A 164 -8.81 8.61 -3.78
N THR A 165 -8.25 7.89 -4.76
CA THR A 165 -8.20 6.42 -4.79
C THR A 165 -6.75 5.95 -4.65
N ILE A 166 -5.86 6.40 -5.52
CA ILE A 166 -4.47 5.94 -5.58
C ILE A 166 -3.65 6.37 -4.35
N ARG A 167 -3.75 7.64 -3.91
CA ARG A 167 -3.05 8.13 -2.70
C ARG A 167 -3.44 7.38 -1.43
N PRO A 168 -4.73 7.26 -1.06
CA PRO A 168 -5.08 6.47 0.11
C PRO A 168 -4.78 4.98 -0.09
N GLY A 169 -4.84 4.44 -1.30
CA GLY A 169 -4.39 3.06 -1.57
C GLY A 169 -2.92 2.86 -1.19
N SER A 170 -2.06 3.80 -1.61
CA SER A 170 -0.65 3.83 -1.26
C SER A 170 -0.42 3.97 0.24
N PHE A 171 -1.00 4.97 0.90
CA PHE A 171 -0.79 5.23 2.33
C PHE A 171 -1.25 4.10 3.26
N ASN A 172 -2.26 3.33 2.84
CA ASN A 172 -2.75 2.18 3.61
C ASN A 172 -2.09 0.85 3.18
N GLY A 173 -1.16 0.87 2.22
CA GLY A 173 -0.41 -0.31 1.80
C GLY A 173 -1.25 -1.36 1.07
N ILE A 174 -2.22 -0.92 0.28
CA ILE A 174 -3.17 -1.80 -0.43
C ILE A 174 -3.22 -1.52 -1.93
N TYR A 175 -3.74 -2.48 -2.69
CA TYR A 175 -4.00 -2.26 -4.11
C TYR A 175 -5.19 -1.32 -4.27
N ALA A 176 -5.11 -0.43 -5.27
CA ALA A 176 -6.21 0.44 -5.61
C ALA A 176 -6.30 0.62 -7.12
N LEU A 177 -7.50 0.45 -7.68
CA LEU A 177 -7.76 0.67 -9.11
C LEU A 177 -8.60 1.94 -9.28
N LYS A 178 -8.11 2.81 -10.15
CA LYS A 178 -8.89 3.88 -10.77
C LYS A 178 -9.07 3.49 -12.25
N PRO A 179 -10.25 3.01 -12.66
CA PRO A 179 -10.52 2.66 -14.04
C PRO A 179 -10.47 3.85 -15.01
N THR A 180 -10.53 3.58 -16.30
CA THR A 180 -10.74 4.59 -17.35
C THR A 180 -11.96 5.46 -17.00
N TRP A 181 -11.85 6.77 -17.22
CA TRP A 181 -12.95 7.68 -16.91
C TRP A 181 -14.19 7.28 -17.71
N ASN A 182 -15.35 7.29 -17.04
CA ASN A 182 -16.64 6.88 -17.60
C ASN A 182 -16.76 5.41 -18.04
N ALA A 183 -15.80 4.54 -17.68
CA ALA A 183 -15.96 3.09 -17.80
C ALA A 183 -17.00 2.53 -16.79
N ILE A 184 -17.24 3.26 -15.69
CA ILE A 184 -18.24 2.91 -14.68
C ILE A 184 -19.18 4.10 -14.45
N SER A 185 -20.49 3.81 -14.35
CA SER A 185 -21.51 4.82 -14.05
C SER A 185 -21.27 5.48 -12.69
N ARG A 186 -21.38 6.81 -12.67
CA ARG A 186 -21.29 7.66 -11.46
C ARG A 186 -22.67 8.10 -10.97
N GLU A 187 -23.73 7.52 -11.51
CA GLU A 187 -25.09 7.85 -11.11
C GLU A 187 -25.32 7.58 -9.62
N GLY A 188 -25.88 8.55 -8.91
CA GLY A 188 -26.06 8.52 -7.46
C GLY A 188 -24.80 8.85 -6.65
N GLN A 189 -23.64 9.06 -7.29
CA GLN A 189 -22.45 9.63 -6.63
C GLN A 189 -22.59 11.15 -6.52
N LYS A 190 -22.13 11.74 -5.41
CA LYS A 190 -21.95 13.19 -5.35
C LYS A 190 -20.89 13.60 -6.37
N ILE A 191 -21.32 14.40 -7.34
CA ILE A 191 -20.43 15.03 -8.30
C ILE A 191 -19.70 16.17 -7.59
N TYR A 192 -18.38 16.23 -7.79
CA TYR A 192 -17.51 17.39 -7.59
C TYR A 192 -17.23 18.03 -8.95
N SER A 193 -16.71 17.22 -9.87
CA SER A 193 -16.27 17.62 -11.21
C SER A 193 -16.74 16.58 -12.24
N LEU A 194 -17.59 17.02 -13.16
CA LEU A 194 -18.14 16.17 -14.21
C LEU A 194 -17.05 15.53 -15.07
N THR A 195 -15.98 16.26 -15.36
CA THR A 195 -14.92 15.79 -16.27
C THR A 195 -13.81 15.01 -15.59
N LEU A 196 -13.71 15.08 -14.26
CA LEU A 196 -12.63 14.46 -13.49
C LEU A 196 -13.08 13.32 -12.57
N ASP A 197 -14.31 13.32 -12.05
CA ASP A 197 -14.71 12.31 -11.07
C ASP A 197 -14.70 10.92 -11.70
N THR A 198 -14.06 9.94 -11.06
CA THR A 198 -14.08 8.53 -11.46
C THR A 198 -14.22 7.65 -10.24
N MET A 199 -15.09 6.63 -10.31
CA MET A 199 -15.20 5.63 -9.25
C MET A 199 -13.91 4.80 -9.18
N GLY A 200 -13.53 4.31 -8.00
CA GLY A 200 -12.40 3.41 -7.86
C GLY A 200 -12.63 2.33 -6.82
N PHE A 201 -11.71 1.38 -6.78
CA PHE A 201 -11.76 0.21 -5.92
C PHE A 201 -10.50 0.09 -5.07
N PHE A 202 -10.66 -0.45 -3.87
CA PHE A 202 -9.59 -0.82 -2.96
C PHE A 202 -9.66 -2.30 -2.67
N ALA A 203 -8.52 -2.99 -2.70
CA ALA A 203 -8.44 -4.41 -2.42
C ALA A 203 -7.07 -4.80 -1.85
N ARG A 204 -6.96 -6.01 -1.28
CA ARG A 204 -5.69 -6.53 -0.75
C ARG A 204 -4.87 -7.31 -1.77
N CYS A 205 -5.45 -7.71 -2.89
CA CYS A 205 -4.72 -8.34 -3.99
C CYS A 205 -5.30 -7.90 -5.36
N VAL A 206 -4.57 -8.21 -6.43
CA VAL A 206 -5.00 -7.86 -7.79
C VAL A 206 -6.19 -8.73 -8.26
N ASP A 207 -6.27 -9.98 -7.83
CA ASP A 207 -7.40 -10.87 -8.20
C ASP A 207 -8.75 -10.31 -7.71
N ASP A 208 -8.74 -9.66 -6.54
CA ASP A 208 -9.90 -8.96 -6.00
C ASP A 208 -10.27 -7.72 -6.85
N LEU A 209 -9.30 -7.03 -7.44
CA LEU A 209 -9.57 -5.95 -8.40
C LEU A 209 -10.08 -6.47 -9.75
N ILE A 210 -9.57 -7.62 -10.22
CA ILE A 210 -10.05 -8.29 -11.43
C ILE A 210 -11.52 -8.70 -11.26
N LEU A 211 -11.87 -9.30 -10.12
CA LEU A 211 -13.26 -9.63 -9.77
C LEU A 211 -14.17 -8.40 -9.85
N MET A 212 -13.72 -7.25 -9.35
CA MET A 212 -14.48 -6.00 -9.42
C MET A 212 -14.57 -5.46 -10.85
N ALA A 213 -13.50 -5.58 -11.64
CA ALA A 213 -13.51 -5.22 -13.06
C ALA A 213 -14.50 -6.07 -13.87
N ASP A 214 -14.52 -7.39 -13.63
CA ASP A 214 -15.50 -8.33 -14.22
C ASP A 214 -16.93 -7.93 -13.85
N LEU A 215 -17.19 -7.69 -12.56
CA LEU A 215 -18.52 -7.37 -12.05
C LEU A 215 -19.09 -6.07 -12.64
N PHE A 216 -18.23 -5.07 -12.84
CA PHE A 216 -18.61 -3.78 -13.40
C PHE A 216 -18.57 -3.74 -14.93
N GLY A 217 -18.24 -4.86 -15.60
CA GLY A 217 -18.26 -4.97 -17.05
C GLY A 217 -17.15 -4.17 -17.73
N LEU A 218 -15.96 -4.10 -17.12
CA LEU A 218 -14.81 -3.49 -17.76
C LEU A 218 -14.31 -4.45 -18.85
N GLU A 219 -14.21 -3.94 -20.08
CA GLU A 219 -13.80 -4.68 -21.25
C GLU A 219 -12.72 -3.88 -21.99
N ASP A 220 -11.72 -4.58 -22.49
CA ASP A 220 -10.69 -4.04 -23.39
C ASP A 220 -10.99 -4.59 -24.80
N ASP A 221 -10.73 -3.78 -25.84
CA ASP A 221 -10.90 -4.22 -27.24
C ASP A 221 -9.91 -5.34 -27.61
N ASP A 222 -8.70 -5.26 -27.05
CA ASP A 222 -7.66 -6.26 -27.24
C ASP A 222 -7.79 -7.35 -26.18
N VAL A 223 -8.24 -8.54 -26.61
CA VAL A 223 -8.34 -9.76 -25.78
C VAL A 223 -6.94 -10.34 -25.54
N SER A 224 -6.02 -9.58 -24.93
CA SER A 224 -4.81 -10.16 -24.36
C SER A 224 -5.20 -10.86 -23.06
N GLY A 225 -5.29 -12.19 -23.11
CA GLY A 225 -5.68 -13.03 -21.98
C GLY A 225 -4.77 -12.87 -20.76
N ASP A 226 -5.18 -13.49 -19.65
CA ASP A 226 -4.57 -13.41 -18.31
C ASP A 226 -3.07 -13.82 -18.21
N ASP A 227 -2.45 -14.26 -19.31
CA ASP A 227 -1.10 -14.82 -19.40
C ASP A 227 0.00 -13.75 -19.67
N PHE A 228 -0.12 -12.56 -19.08
CA PHE A 228 0.96 -11.56 -19.17
C PHE A 228 2.19 -12.01 -18.36
N THR A 229 3.38 -11.86 -18.93
CA THR A 229 4.66 -12.12 -18.26
C THR A 229 5.53 -10.87 -18.25
N VAL A 230 6.23 -10.64 -17.13
CA VAL A 230 7.16 -9.51 -16.98
C VAL A 230 8.39 -9.67 -17.89
N LYS A 231 8.79 -10.92 -18.17
CA LYS A 231 10.00 -11.21 -18.95
C LYS A 231 9.84 -10.77 -20.41
N GLY A 232 10.71 -9.87 -20.86
CA GLY A 232 10.70 -9.29 -22.21
C GLY A 232 9.65 -8.18 -22.40
N ALA A 233 8.90 -7.81 -21.36
CA ALA A 233 7.98 -6.69 -21.42
C ALA A 233 8.71 -5.35 -21.28
N LYS A 234 8.18 -4.31 -21.93
CA LYS A 234 8.72 -2.94 -21.86
C LYS A 234 7.97 -2.11 -20.83
N PHE A 235 8.67 -1.43 -19.94
CA PHE A 235 8.10 -0.48 -19.00
C PHE A 235 8.77 0.88 -19.16
N ALA A 236 7.98 1.94 -19.07
CA ALA A 236 8.48 3.30 -19.04
C ALA A 236 8.49 3.81 -17.60
N VAL A 237 9.61 4.35 -17.13
CA VAL A 237 9.67 5.16 -15.91
C VAL A 237 9.47 6.61 -16.31
N VAL A 238 8.44 7.26 -15.75
CA VAL A 238 8.20 8.68 -16.00
C VAL A 238 8.35 9.49 -14.73
N LYS A 239 9.36 10.36 -14.74
CA LYS A 239 9.56 11.43 -13.76
C LYS A 239 8.90 12.70 -14.28
N THR A 240 7.82 13.07 -13.62
CA THR A 240 6.97 14.20 -14.03
C THR A 240 7.58 15.54 -13.62
N VAL A 241 6.98 16.67 -14.03
CA VAL A 241 7.41 18.01 -13.56
C VAL A 241 7.34 18.20 -12.04
N VAL A 242 6.58 17.34 -11.35
CA VAL A 242 6.49 17.34 -9.87
C VAL A 242 7.49 16.39 -9.23
N TRP A 243 8.34 15.71 -9.99
CA TRP A 243 9.42 14.85 -9.48
C TRP A 243 10.32 15.53 -8.43
N PRO A 244 10.66 16.84 -8.52
CA PRO A 244 11.41 17.51 -7.47
C PRO A 244 10.73 17.48 -6.10
N GLU A 245 9.41 17.30 -6.03
CA GLU A 245 8.67 17.17 -4.77
C GLU A 245 8.82 15.78 -4.13
N ALA A 246 9.28 14.74 -4.85
CA ALA A 246 9.37 13.38 -4.30
C ALA A 246 10.32 13.31 -3.10
N ASP A 247 9.81 12.77 -1.99
CA ASP A 247 10.58 12.46 -0.80
C ASP A 247 11.57 11.31 -1.10
N PRO A 248 12.66 11.19 -0.31
CA PRO A 248 13.64 10.12 -0.48
C PRO A 248 13.00 8.73 -0.57
N GLY A 249 12.06 8.39 0.31
CA GLY A 249 11.37 7.08 0.31
C GLY A 249 10.63 6.77 -1.00
N THR A 250 10.05 7.78 -1.65
CA THR A 250 9.37 7.63 -2.94
C THR A 250 10.35 7.42 -4.08
N LYS A 251 11.45 8.18 -4.08
CA LYS A 251 12.51 8.03 -5.09
C LYS A 251 13.07 6.60 -5.07
N LEU A 252 13.28 6.10 -3.87
CA LEU A 252 13.78 4.76 -3.63
C LEU A 252 12.78 3.68 -3.99
N ALA A 253 11.50 3.86 -3.68
CA ALA A 253 10.47 2.94 -4.11
C ALA A 253 10.51 2.77 -5.64
N LEU A 254 10.61 3.88 -6.38
CA LEU A 254 10.68 3.86 -7.84
C LEU A 254 11.95 3.16 -8.36
N GLU A 255 13.10 3.40 -7.73
CA GLU A 255 14.36 2.72 -8.05
C GLU A 255 14.28 1.21 -7.78
N SER A 256 13.80 0.81 -6.59
CA SER A 256 13.62 -0.60 -6.21
C SER A 256 12.67 -1.32 -7.17
N ALA A 257 11.54 -0.70 -7.54
CA ALA A 257 10.61 -1.28 -8.49
C ALA A 257 11.21 -1.42 -9.90
N THR A 258 11.99 -0.43 -10.33
CA THR A 258 12.71 -0.47 -11.60
C THR A 258 13.69 -1.64 -11.63
N GLN A 259 14.43 -1.84 -10.53
CA GLN A 259 15.39 -2.94 -10.42
C GLN A 259 14.69 -4.30 -10.36
N LEU A 260 13.59 -4.42 -9.61
CA LEU A 260 12.76 -5.62 -9.53
C LEU A 260 12.25 -6.05 -10.91
N LEU A 261 11.74 -5.11 -11.71
CA LEU A 261 11.31 -5.37 -13.08
C LEU A 261 12.48 -5.86 -13.96
N ARG A 262 13.65 -5.20 -13.88
CA ARG A 262 14.85 -5.60 -14.63
C ARG A 262 15.36 -6.98 -14.23
N ASN A 263 15.36 -7.31 -12.94
CA ASN A 263 15.74 -8.63 -12.42
C ASN A 263 14.86 -9.75 -12.98
N HIS A 264 13.58 -9.44 -13.26
CA HIS A 264 12.62 -10.37 -13.88
C HIS A 264 12.66 -10.34 -15.41
N GLY A 265 13.65 -9.67 -16.00
CA GLY A 265 13.91 -9.66 -17.44
C GLY A 265 13.04 -8.67 -18.21
N ALA A 266 12.44 -7.67 -17.56
CA ALA A 266 11.78 -6.57 -18.26
C ALA A 266 12.80 -5.56 -18.81
N GLU A 267 12.46 -4.95 -19.94
CA GLU A 267 13.16 -3.77 -20.46
C GLU A 267 12.54 -2.53 -19.80
N VAL A 268 13.33 -1.79 -19.01
CA VAL A 268 12.84 -0.60 -18.31
C VAL A 268 13.64 0.62 -18.75
N GLU A 269 12.98 1.55 -19.44
CA GLU A 269 13.56 2.81 -19.91
C GLU A 269 12.92 4.00 -19.21
N GLU A 270 13.71 5.05 -18.98
CA GLU A 270 13.22 6.32 -18.44
C GLU A 270 12.88 7.24 -19.61
N ILE A 271 11.67 7.80 -19.62
CA ILE A 271 11.20 8.69 -20.69
C ILE A 271 10.71 10.02 -20.12
N ASP A 272 10.98 11.08 -20.86
CA ASP A 272 10.44 12.40 -20.61
C ASP A 272 9.16 12.62 -21.42
N LEU A 273 8.13 13.16 -20.77
CA LEU A 273 6.94 13.59 -21.49
C LEU A 273 7.23 14.91 -22.23
N PRO A 274 6.57 15.17 -23.37
CA PRO A 274 6.66 16.46 -24.05
C PRO A 274 6.30 17.62 -23.12
N SER A 275 6.94 18.78 -23.27
CA SER A 275 6.72 19.95 -22.39
C SER A 275 5.28 20.50 -22.39
N GLU A 276 4.46 20.12 -23.36
CA GLU A 276 3.03 20.41 -23.36
C GLU A 276 2.30 19.80 -22.14
N PHE A 277 2.84 18.71 -21.58
CA PHE A 277 2.32 18.06 -20.37
C PHE A 277 2.64 18.85 -19.08
N ASP A 278 3.52 19.85 -19.13
CA ASP A 278 3.96 20.60 -17.94
C ASP A 278 2.83 21.47 -17.36
N ARG A 279 1.85 21.86 -18.21
CA ARG A 279 0.70 22.70 -17.82
C ARG A 279 -0.41 21.93 -17.12
N LEU A 280 -0.31 20.60 -17.07
CA LEU A 280 -1.37 19.73 -16.58
C LEU A 280 -1.78 20.00 -15.12
N PRO A 281 -0.85 20.23 -14.15
CA PRO A 281 -1.23 20.59 -12.79
C PRO A 281 -2.04 21.89 -12.71
N GLU A 282 -1.69 22.88 -13.54
CA GLU A 282 -2.39 24.16 -13.61
C GLU A 282 -3.80 24.00 -14.19
N TRP A 283 -3.91 23.29 -15.32
CA TRP A 283 -5.19 23.04 -15.99
C TRP A 283 -6.12 22.19 -15.12
N HIS A 284 -5.61 21.15 -14.44
CA HIS A 284 -6.39 20.36 -13.49
C HIS A 284 -7.00 21.24 -12.39
N ARG A 285 -6.18 22.07 -11.73
CA ARG A 285 -6.64 22.98 -10.69
C ARG A 285 -7.69 23.96 -11.22
N THR A 286 -7.49 24.45 -12.44
CA THR A 286 -8.43 25.36 -13.12
C THR A 286 -9.78 24.69 -13.35
N LEU A 287 -9.81 23.46 -13.87
CA LEU A 287 -11.04 22.69 -14.07
C LEU A 287 -11.71 22.32 -12.76
N LEU A 288 -10.96 21.79 -11.79
CA LEU A 288 -11.46 21.41 -10.48
C LEU A 288 -12.22 22.56 -9.81
N HIS A 289 -11.59 23.75 -9.76
CA HIS A 289 -12.20 24.93 -9.16
C HIS A 289 -13.38 25.47 -9.99
N SER A 290 -13.27 25.47 -11.32
CA SER A 290 -14.31 26.03 -12.20
C SER A 290 -15.56 25.16 -12.26
N GLU A 291 -15.41 23.84 -12.25
CA GLU A 291 -16.55 22.91 -12.17
C GLU A 291 -17.12 22.87 -10.77
N GLY A 292 -16.28 22.86 -9.73
CA GLY A 292 -16.71 22.99 -8.34
C GLY A 292 -17.57 24.23 -8.10
N ARG A 293 -17.28 25.36 -8.77
CA ARG A 293 -18.12 26.57 -8.73
C ARG A 293 -19.58 26.30 -9.11
N VAL A 294 -19.81 25.49 -10.14
CA VAL A 294 -21.16 25.17 -10.61
C VAL A 294 -21.80 24.12 -9.71
N THR A 295 -21.03 23.09 -9.37
CA THR A 295 -21.46 21.95 -8.56
C THR A 295 -21.92 22.36 -7.17
N PHE A 296 -21.18 23.24 -6.48
CA PHE A 296 -21.44 23.63 -5.09
C PHE A 296 -22.26 24.91 -4.95
N LEU A 297 -22.71 25.51 -6.07
CA LEU A 297 -23.57 26.68 -6.03
C LEU A 297 -24.88 26.44 -5.25
N PRO A 298 -25.58 25.29 -5.39
CA PRO A 298 -26.79 25.03 -4.60
C PRO A 298 -26.53 25.04 -3.10
N GLU A 299 -25.49 24.33 -2.62
CA GLU A 299 -25.13 24.23 -1.21
C GLU A 299 -24.67 25.58 -0.65
N HIS A 300 -23.92 26.35 -1.44
CA HIS A 300 -23.53 27.71 -1.07
C HIS A 300 -24.74 28.63 -0.90
N ARG A 301 -25.73 28.55 -1.80
CA ARG A 301 -26.98 29.32 -1.70
C ARG A 301 -27.85 28.86 -0.53
N LEU A 302 -27.84 27.57 -0.24
CA LEU A 302 -28.62 26.98 0.85
C LEU A 302 -28.04 27.34 2.23
N ALA A 303 -26.73 27.16 2.41
CA ALA A 303 -26.08 27.32 3.71
C ALA A 303 -24.56 27.55 3.58
N LYS A 304 -24.16 28.71 3.02
CA LYS A 304 -22.75 29.11 2.91
C LYS A 304 -21.95 28.92 4.21
N ASP A 305 -22.50 29.32 5.36
CA ASP A 305 -21.80 29.27 6.65
C ASP A 305 -21.51 27.85 7.15
N LYS A 306 -22.14 26.84 6.53
CA LYS A 306 -21.92 25.41 6.82
C LYS A 306 -20.99 24.73 5.83
N LEU A 307 -20.62 25.40 4.74
CA LEU A 307 -19.70 24.89 3.73
C LEU A 307 -18.27 25.29 4.09
N SER A 308 -17.29 24.39 3.89
CA SER A 308 -15.89 24.76 4.13
C SER A 308 -15.47 26.01 3.32
N PRO A 309 -14.59 26.87 3.88
CA PRO A 309 -14.10 28.05 3.18
C PRO A 309 -13.46 27.74 1.83
N PHE A 310 -12.86 26.56 1.69
CA PHE A 310 -12.28 26.08 0.45
C PHE A 310 -13.32 25.94 -0.67
N LEU A 311 -14.42 25.22 -0.40
CA LEU A 311 -15.50 25.01 -1.36
C LEU A 311 -16.31 26.29 -1.61
N ALA A 312 -16.55 27.09 -0.57
CA ALA A 312 -17.16 28.41 -0.74
C ALA A 312 -16.31 29.32 -1.64
N GLY A 313 -14.98 29.25 -1.51
CA GLY A 313 -14.03 29.96 -2.36
C GLY A 313 -14.07 29.55 -3.84
N HIS A 314 -14.45 28.31 -4.17
CA HIS A 314 -14.71 27.90 -5.56
C HIS A 314 -15.92 28.63 -6.13
N VAL A 315 -17.03 28.64 -5.39
CA VAL A 315 -18.29 29.29 -5.81
C VAL A 315 -18.09 30.79 -6.02
N GLU A 316 -17.33 31.41 -5.12
CA GLU A 316 -17.00 32.84 -5.12
C GLU A 316 -15.90 33.22 -6.13
N ASN A 317 -15.29 32.24 -6.78
CA ASN A 317 -14.16 32.42 -7.70
C ASN A 317 -13.00 33.18 -7.04
N ALA A 318 -12.63 32.81 -5.81
CA ALA A 318 -11.55 33.47 -5.05
C ALA A 318 -10.19 33.48 -5.78
N ASN A 319 -9.97 32.55 -6.72
CA ASN A 319 -8.76 32.46 -7.53
C ASN A 319 -8.82 33.29 -8.83
N ASN A 320 -9.91 34.05 -9.07
CA ASN A 320 -10.11 34.88 -10.25
C ASN A 320 -9.92 34.13 -11.59
N ILE A 321 -10.39 32.88 -11.65
CA ILE A 321 -10.30 32.07 -12.87
C ILE A 321 -11.20 32.67 -13.94
N SER A 322 -10.63 32.98 -15.10
CA SER A 322 -11.34 33.51 -16.26
C SER A 322 -11.98 32.37 -17.07
N ARG A 323 -13.04 32.69 -17.82
CA ARG A 323 -13.62 31.70 -18.76
C ARG A 323 -12.66 31.31 -19.87
N ALA A 324 -11.76 32.21 -20.26
CA ALA A 324 -10.71 31.90 -21.24
C ALA A 324 -9.74 30.83 -20.69
N ALA A 325 -9.27 30.97 -19.45
CA ALA A 325 -8.42 29.97 -18.80
C ALA A 325 -9.14 28.63 -18.61
N GLN A 326 -10.43 28.66 -18.29
CA GLN A 326 -11.24 27.44 -18.20
C GLN A 326 -11.35 26.71 -19.55
N LEU A 327 -11.62 27.44 -20.64
CA LEU A 327 -11.68 26.86 -21.99
C LEU A 327 -10.33 26.30 -22.42
N GLU A 328 -9.26 27.06 -22.19
CA GLU A 328 -7.89 26.61 -22.47
C GLU A 328 -7.56 25.31 -21.73
N ALA A 329 -7.96 25.19 -20.46
CA ALA A 329 -7.76 23.97 -19.69
C ALA A 329 -8.54 22.78 -20.27
N TYR A 330 -9.81 22.96 -20.67
CA TYR A 330 -10.59 21.89 -21.31
C TYR A 330 -9.94 21.41 -22.61
N ASP A 331 -9.61 22.33 -23.50
CA ASP A 331 -9.10 22.02 -24.84
C ASP A 331 -7.68 21.48 -24.76
N GLY A 332 -6.82 22.06 -23.91
CA GLY A 332 -5.45 21.61 -23.70
C GLY A 332 -5.38 20.18 -23.17
N ILE A 333 -6.19 19.87 -22.15
CA ILE A 333 -6.30 18.50 -21.63
C ILE A 333 -6.83 17.53 -22.71
N ALA A 334 -7.88 17.94 -23.44
CA ALA A 334 -8.47 17.09 -24.46
C ALA A 334 -7.49 16.79 -25.61
N ALA A 335 -6.64 17.74 -25.99
CA ALA A 335 -5.62 17.59 -27.02
C ALA A 335 -4.49 16.63 -26.63
N LEU A 336 -4.19 16.51 -25.33
CA LEU A 336 -3.15 15.62 -24.83
C LEU A 336 -3.60 14.16 -24.66
N ARG A 337 -4.92 13.90 -24.54
CA ARG A 337 -5.50 12.55 -24.40
C ARG A 337 -4.97 11.54 -25.43
N PRO A 338 -5.08 11.79 -26.75
CA PRO A 338 -4.55 10.86 -27.73
C PRO A 338 -3.01 10.76 -27.69
N LYS A 339 -2.31 11.81 -27.27
CA LYS A 339 -0.84 11.80 -27.19
C LYS A 339 -0.35 10.84 -26.10
N ILE A 340 -0.98 10.86 -24.92
CA ILE A 340 -0.59 9.94 -23.86
C ILE A 340 -0.92 8.50 -24.21
N ASP A 341 -2.03 8.22 -24.89
CA ASP A 341 -2.35 6.85 -25.33
C ASP A 341 -1.28 6.34 -26.31
N MET A 342 -0.83 7.21 -27.21
CA MET A 342 0.22 6.89 -28.19
C MET A 342 1.58 6.62 -27.53
N ILE A 343 1.90 7.29 -26.44
CA ILE A 343 3.11 7.03 -25.65
C ILE A 343 2.92 5.73 -24.85
N ALA A 344 1.84 5.63 -24.08
CA ALA A 344 1.61 4.52 -23.15
C ALA A 344 1.45 3.16 -23.85
N LYS A 345 0.94 3.12 -25.09
CA LYS A 345 0.75 1.87 -25.84
C LYS A 345 2.06 1.17 -26.25
N GLU A 346 3.19 1.89 -26.24
CA GLU A 346 4.51 1.31 -26.57
C GLU A 346 5.04 0.43 -25.42
N TYR A 347 4.41 0.54 -24.25
CA TYR A 347 4.81 -0.12 -23.01
C TYR A 347 3.73 -1.09 -22.54
N ALA A 348 4.13 -2.04 -21.70
CA ALA A 348 3.22 -2.83 -20.90
C ALA A 348 2.49 -1.94 -19.88
N ALA A 349 3.23 -1.06 -19.21
CA ALA A 349 2.71 0.01 -18.38
C ALA A 349 3.77 1.12 -18.19
N ILE A 350 3.29 2.31 -17.86
CA ILE A 350 4.12 3.40 -17.32
C ILE A 350 4.18 3.25 -15.80
N LEU A 351 5.39 3.22 -15.25
CA LEU A 351 5.69 3.21 -13.82
C LEU A 351 5.99 4.63 -13.33
N THR A 352 5.34 5.03 -12.23
CA THR A 352 5.49 6.36 -11.65
C THR A 352 5.06 6.39 -10.18
N PRO A 353 5.45 7.37 -9.34
CA PRO A 353 5.01 7.42 -7.95
C PRO A 353 3.49 7.57 -7.76
N SER A 354 2.93 6.91 -6.74
CA SER A 354 1.55 7.15 -6.30
C SER A 354 1.43 8.34 -5.34
N VAL A 355 2.51 8.69 -4.63
CA VAL A 355 2.51 9.66 -3.52
C VAL A 355 3.82 10.44 -3.48
N VAL A 356 3.80 11.59 -2.80
CA VAL A 356 5.00 12.40 -2.56
C VAL A 356 5.98 11.66 -1.65
N GLY A 357 5.46 11.02 -0.61
CA GLY A 357 6.21 10.31 0.41
C GLY A 357 5.26 9.49 1.27
N GLU A 358 5.66 9.21 2.49
CA GLU A 358 4.82 8.51 3.47
C GLU A 358 3.55 9.30 3.82
N ALA A 359 2.58 8.61 4.40
CA ALA A 359 1.42 9.24 5.02
C ALA A 359 1.85 10.34 6.03
N PRO A 360 1.43 11.60 5.83
CA PRO A 360 1.79 12.69 6.74
C PRO A 360 1.29 12.49 8.17
N VAL A 361 2.01 13.06 9.13
CA VAL A 361 1.58 13.11 10.54
C VAL A 361 0.43 14.11 10.70
N GLY A 362 -0.58 13.70 11.47
CA GLY A 362 -1.82 14.43 11.67
C GLY A 362 -2.91 14.03 10.68
N ILE A 363 -4.15 14.38 11.02
CA ILE A 363 -5.35 14.07 10.22
C ILE A 363 -6.02 15.32 9.61
N ALA A 364 -5.46 16.51 9.84
CA ALA A 364 -6.01 17.76 9.32
C ALA A 364 -5.91 17.85 7.78
N SER A 365 -4.90 17.21 7.19
CA SER A 365 -4.67 17.11 5.76
C SER A 365 -4.73 15.65 5.31
N THR A 366 -5.09 15.44 4.05
CA THR A 366 -5.12 14.12 3.41
C THR A 366 -3.86 13.81 2.59
N GLY A 367 -2.82 14.64 2.73
CA GLY A 367 -1.58 14.55 1.95
C GLY A 367 -1.70 15.18 0.55
N SER A 368 -0.54 15.52 -0.03
CA SER A 368 -0.48 16.14 -1.36
C SER A 368 -0.90 15.14 -2.43
N PRO A 369 -1.83 15.50 -3.33
CA PRO A 369 -2.12 14.70 -4.50
C PRO A 369 -1.10 14.89 -5.63
N ALA A 370 -0.02 15.68 -5.51
CA ALA A 370 0.82 16.12 -6.65
C ALA A 370 1.17 15.05 -7.70
N PHE A 371 1.73 13.91 -7.29
CA PHE A 371 2.02 12.79 -8.20
C PHE A 371 0.76 12.17 -8.78
N ASN A 372 -0.32 12.14 -8.01
CA ASN A 372 -1.61 11.80 -8.54
C ASN A 372 -2.07 12.86 -9.51
N VAL A 373 -1.92 14.17 -9.30
CA VAL A 373 -2.50 15.24 -10.14
C VAL A 373 -2.03 15.15 -11.58
N MET A 374 -0.76 14.82 -11.87
CA MET A 374 -0.35 14.58 -13.26
C MET A 374 -0.89 13.25 -13.82
N TRP A 375 -1.00 12.22 -12.99
CA TRP A 375 -1.62 10.94 -13.35
C TRP A 375 -3.11 10.86 -12.97
N THR A 376 -3.71 12.00 -12.70
CA THR A 376 -5.12 12.39 -12.46
C THR A 376 -5.40 13.50 -13.47
N VAL A 377 -4.37 13.96 -14.15
CA VAL A 377 -4.40 14.07 -15.56
C VAL A 377 -4.42 12.69 -16.25
N SER A 378 -4.58 11.54 -15.57
CA SER A 378 -5.37 10.41 -16.11
C SER A 378 -6.89 10.56 -15.88
N LEU A 379 -7.33 11.51 -15.08
CA LEU A 379 -8.74 11.91 -14.97
C LEU A 379 -9.04 13.10 -15.88
N ALA A 380 -8.02 13.84 -16.29
CA ALA A 380 -8.09 14.76 -17.41
C ALA A 380 -7.78 14.04 -18.74
N LEU A 381 -6.77 13.14 -18.80
CA LEU A 381 -6.44 12.27 -19.95
C LEU A 381 -7.22 10.96 -19.96
N HIS A 382 -8.06 10.71 -18.96
CA HIS A 382 -8.98 9.57 -18.86
C HIS A 382 -8.37 8.15 -18.74
N THR A 383 -7.04 7.97 -18.65
CA THR A 383 -6.36 6.66 -18.55
C THR A 383 -6.64 5.89 -17.24
N PRO A 384 -6.54 4.55 -17.21
CA PRO A 384 -6.62 3.76 -15.98
C PRO A 384 -5.30 3.74 -15.19
N VAL A 385 -5.40 3.59 -13.87
CA VAL A 385 -4.24 3.57 -12.95
C VAL A 385 -4.45 2.51 -11.87
N VAL A 386 -3.41 1.72 -11.58
CA VAL A 386 -3.36 0.79 -10.45
C VAL A 386 -2.23 1.18 -9.50
N ASN A 387 -2.55 1.34 -8.22
CA ASN A 387 -1.55 1.40 -7.15
C ASN A 387 -1.08 -0.01 -6.80
N ILE A 388 0.22 -0.22 -6.86
CA ILE A 388 0.91 -1.42 -6.38
C ILE A 388 1.55 -1.09 -5.02
N PRO A 389 1.13 -1.75 -3.93
CA PRO A 389 1.78 -1.63 -2.63
C PRO A 389 3.06 -2.50 -2.58
N GLY A 390 3.84 -2.36 -1.51
CA GLY A 390 5.00 -3.23 -1.26
C GLY A 390 6.28 -2.49 -0.90
N PHE A 391 6.29 -1.16 -0.97
CA PHE A 391 7.43 -0.34 -0.60
C PHE A 391 7.19 0.34 0.75
N GLY A 392 8.27 0.67 1.46
CA GLY A 392 8.23 1.33 2.76
C GLY A 392 9.12 2.56 2.76
N GLY A 393 8.71 3.60 3.49
CA GLY A 393 9.55 4.75 3.78
C GLY A 393 10.37 4.59 5.06
N ALA A 394 11.14 5.63 5.39
CA ALA A 394 12.06 5.67 6.52
C ALA A 394 11.42 5.42 7.91
N ASN A 395 10.12 5.65 8.05
CA ASN A 395 9.35 5.44 9.28
C ASN A 395 8.47 4.17 9.21
N ASP A 396 8.82 3.22 8.33
CA ASP A 396 8.09 1.96 8.12
C ASP A 396 6.65 2.16 7.59
N MET A 397 6.34 3.35 7.06
CA MET A 397 5.03 3.63 6.48
C MET A 397 4.96 3.16 5.02
N PRO A 398 3.80 2.65 4.57
CA PRO A 398 3.65 2.21 3.19
C PRO A 398 3.87 3.32 2.17
N ILE A 399 4.56 2.96 1.09
CA ILE A 399 4.71 3.72 -0.15
C ILE A 399 4.27 2.80 -1.29
N GLY A 400 3.55 3.37 -2.25
CA GLY A 400 3.02 2.65 -3.40
C GLY A 400 3.46 3.32 -4.70
N LEU A 401 3.44 2.55 -5.77
CA LEU A 401 3.74 3.03 -7.11
C LEU A 401 2.55 2.80 -8.03
N SER A 402 2.38 3.70 -8.98
CA SER A 402 1.32 3.67 -9.97
C SER A 402 1.82 2.99 -11.23
N LEU A 403 1.03 2.03 -11.71
CA LEU A 403 1.08 1.53 -13.09
C LEU A 403 -0.04 2.19 -13.88
N VAL A 404 0.29 2.71 -15.06
CA VAL A 404 -0.64 3.42 -15.95
C VAL A 404 -0.63 2.78 -17.33
N ALA A 405 -1.80 2.62 -17.93
CA ALA A 405 -1.98 2.12 -19.30
C ALA A 405 -2.75 3.14 -20.16
N PRO A 406 -2.88 2.94 -21.49
CA PRO A 406 -3.79 3.73 -22.32
C PRO A 406 -5.26 3.62 -21.87
N ARG A 407 -6.10 4.55 -22.33
CA ARG A 407 -7.55 4.49 -22.09
C ARG A 407 -8.14 3.17 -22.60
N TYR A 408 -9.10 2.62 -21.87
CA TYR A 408 -9.78 1.34 -22.16
C TYR A 408 -8.82 0.14 -22.31
N HIS A 409 -7.73 0.16 -21.54
CA HIS A 409 -6.81 -0.97 -21.36
C HIS A 409 -6.75 -1.38 -19.89
N ASP A 410 -7.89 -1.31 -19.21
CA ASP A 410 -8.05 -1.55 -17.78
C ASP A 410 -7.75 -3.01 -17.43
N ARG A 411 -8.21 -3.95 -18.26
CA ARG A 411 -8.01 -5.39 -18.05
C ARG A 411 -6.55 -5.75 -18.25
N ARG A 412 -5.94 -5.25 -19.33
CA ARG A 412 -4.50 -5.40 -19.58
C ARG A 412 -3.68 -4.84 -18.43
N LEU A 413 -4.03 -3.66 -17.92
CA LEU A 413 -3.32 -3.07 -16.77
C LEU A 413 -3.41 -3.95 -15.52
N LEU A 414 -4.55 -4.58 -15.26
CA LEU A 414 -4.72 -5.52 -14.17
C LEU A 414 -3.88 -6.79 -14.36
N ALA A 415 -3.81 -7.35 -15.57
CA ALA A 415 -2.95 -8.48 -15.88
C ALA A 415 -1.46 -8.16 -15.66
N VAL A 416 -1.01 -6.98 -16.12
CA VAL A 416 0.34 -6.46 -15.87
C VAL A 416 0.58 -6.32 -14.36
N SER A 417 -0.35 -5.69 -13.65
CA SER A 417 -0.28 -5.48 -12.20
C SER A 417 -0.17 -6.79 -11.42
N LYS A 418 -0.89 -7.83 -11.86
CA LYS A 418 -0.83 -9.18 -11.27
C LYS A 418 0.55 -9.79 -11.45
N ALA A 419 1.10 -9.75 -12.67
CA ALA A 419 2.43 -10.30 -12.94
C ALA A 419 3.54 -9.56 -12.19
N VAL A 420 3.45 -8.22 -12.09
CA VAL A 420 4.39 -7.41 -11.29
C VAL A 420 4.29 -7.75 -9.81
N GLY A 421 3.08 -7.90 -9.26
CA GLY A 421 2.87 -8.34 -7.88
C GLY A 421 3.45 -9.74 -7.61
N MET A 422 3.28 -10.67 -8.55
CA MET A 422 3.85 -12.03 -8.44
C MET A 422 5.37 -12.04 -8.52
N ALA A 423 5.98 -11.22 -9.38
CA ALA A 423 7.43 -11.07 -9.45
C ALA A 423 7.99 -10.59 -8.09
N ALA A 424 7.36 -9.57 -7.50
CA ALA A 424 7.74 -9.08 -6.19
C ALA A 424 7.60 -10.13 -5.08
N ALA A 425 6.49 -10.89 -5.07
CA ALA A 425 6.31 -11.99 -4.13
C ALA A 425 7.37 -13.09 -4.31
N THR A 426 7.80 -13.36 -5.54
CA THR A 426 8.82 -14.39 -5.84
C THR A 426 10.18 -14.00 -5.26
N GLU A 427 10.60 -12.73 -5.37
CA GLU A 427 11.86 -12.29 -4.73
C GLU A 427 11.83 -12.46 -3.22
N VAL A 428 10.72 -12.07 -2.57
CA VAL A 428 10.57 -12.18 -1.11
C VAL A 428 10.50 -13.63 -0.65
N THR A 429 9.92 -14.53 -1.42
CA THR A 429 9.79 -15.94 -1.03
C THR A 429 11.01 -16.81 -1.36
N THR A 430 11.85 -16.38 -2.29
CA THR A 430 13.06 -17.13 -2.69
C THR A 430 14.18 -16.86 -1.69
N MET A 431 14.62 -17.89 -0.97
CA MET A 431 15.79 -17.82 -0.10
C MET A 431 17.07 -18.03 -0.91
N MET A 432 18.02 -17.10 -0.82
CA MET A 432 19.35 -17.31 -1.39
C MET A 432 20.19 -18.16 -0.44
N GLU A 433 20.92 -19.12 -1.00
CA GLU A 433 21.96 -19.84 -0.26
C GLU A 433 23.30 -19.17 -0.56
N VAL A 434 23.95 -18.67 0.49
CA VAL A 434 25.29 -18.06 0.41
C VAL A 434 26.32 -19.14 0.72
N ASP A 435 27.19 -19.47 -0.25
CA ASP A 435 28.36 -20.32 0.02
C ASP A 435 29.40 -19.49 0.78
N GLU A 436 30.09 -20.08 1.75
CA GLU A 436 31.16 -19.43 2.53
C GLU A 436 32.26 -18.84 1.63
N LYS A 437 32.45 -19.42 0.44
CA LYS A 437 33.43 -18.96 -0.55
C LYS A 437 33.11 -17.60 -1.16
N ASP A 438 31.84 -17.19 -1.10
CA ASP A 438 31.36 -15.93 -1.67
C ASP A 438 31.35 -14.79 -0.63
N ILE A 439 31.85 -15.06 0.59
CA ILE A 439 31.95 -14.10 1.69
C ILE A 439 33.38 -13.53 1.74
N GLU A 440 33.50 -12.21 1.63
CA GLU A 440 34.77 -11.52 1.82
C GLU A 440 34.90 -11.05 3.28
N ILE A 441 35.82 -11.65 4.03
CA ILE A 441 36.07 -11.28 5.43
C ILE A 441 37.06 -10.11 5.50
N ILE A 442 36.65 -9.02 6.12
CA ILE A 442 37.44 -7.78 6.31
C ILE A 442 38.08 -7.74 7.70
N ALA A 443 37.31 -8.07 8.73
CA ALA A 443 37.77 -8.11 10.10
C ALA A 443 37.03 -9.18 10.90
N THR A 444 37.57 -9.52 12.07
CA THR A 444 36.94 -10.44 13.01
C THR A 444 36.54 -9.71 14.28
N ARG A 445 35.56 -10.27 14.99
CA ARG A 445 35.13 -9.78 16.31
C ARG A 445 35.27 -10.87 17.37
N PRO A 446 35.40 -10.50 18.65
CA PRO A 446 35.31 -11.45 19.74
C PRO A 446 33.94 -12.14 19.74
N GLN A 447 33.94 -13.48 19.78
CA GLN A 447 32.73 -14.27 19.93
C GLN A 447 32.25 -14.15 21.39
N LYS A 448 30.99 -13.75 21.58
CA LYS A 448 30.33 -13.87 22.89
C LYS A 448 29.82 -15.30 23.08
N PRO A 449 29.76 -15.81 24.33
CA PRO A 449 29.09 -17.07 24.62
C PRO A 449 27.66 -17.07 24.06
N LEU A 450 27.24 -18.21 23.51
CA LEU A 450 25.89 -18.39 22.97
C LEU A 450 24.89 -18.51 24.12
N GLU A 451 24.43 -17.38 24.62
CA GLU A 451 23.42 -17.30 25.68
C GLU A 451 22.11 -16.76 25.13
N ILE A 452 21.00 -17.43 25.43
CA ILE A 452 19.64 -16.98 25.13
C ILE A 452 19.04 -16.45 26.43
N VAL A 453 18.77 -15.16 26.47
CA VAL A 453 18.16 -14.48 27.61
C VAL A 453 16.70 -14.18 27.33
N ASP A 454 15.91 -14.06 28.40
CA ASP A 454 14.54 -13.58 28.30
C ASP A 454 14.48 -12.14 27.80
N TYR A 455 13.33 -11.78 27.23
CA TYR A 455 13.13 -10.46 26.65
C TYR A 455 13.43 -9.34 27.64
N ARG A 456 14.29 -8.40 27.24
CA ARG A 456 14.62 -7.22 28.05
C ARG A 456 13.94 -5.98 27.49
N SER A 457 13.22 -5.26 28.36
CA SER A 457 12.51 -4.02 27.99
C SER A 457 13.44 -2.85 27.61
N GLU A 458 14.74 -2.98 27.86
CA GLU A 458 15.77 -2.00 27.49
C GLU A 458 16.23 -2.08 26.03
N TRP A 459 16.00 -3.22 25.33
CA TRP A 459 16.46 -3.39 23.95
C TRP A 459 15.94 -2.32 22.97
N PRO A 460 14.67 -1.87 23.03
CA PRO A 460 14.20 -0.78 22.18
C PRO A 460 14.95 0.54 22.43
N ALA A 461 15.34 0.82 23.68
CA ALA A 461 16.11 2.02 24.02
C ALA A 461 17.57 1.90 23.54
N MET A 462 18.16 0.70 23.62
CA MET A 462 19.48 0.42 23.05
C MET A 462 19.47 0.61 21.53
N PHE A 463 18.45 0.10 20.84
CA PHE A 463 18.27 0.34 19.41
C PHE A 463 18.17 1.84 19.09
N ALA A 464 17.38 2.60 19.83
CA ALA A 464 17.23 4.04 19.59
C ALA A 464 18.57 4.80 19.69
N GLU A 465 19.48 4.38 20.58
CA GLU A 465 20.83 4.96 20.66
C GLU A 465 21.69 4.58 19.44
N VAL A 466 21.61 3.34 18.97
CA VAL A 466 22.29 2.90 17.73
C VAL A 466 21.77 3.68 16.52
N GLU A 467 20.45 3.77 16.37
CA GLU A 467 19.82 4.50 15.27
C GLU A 467 20.27 5.96 15.26
N LYS A 468 20.24 6.62 16.43
CA LYS A 468 20.72 7.99 16.57
C LYS A 468 22.19 8.12 16.15
N ARG A 469 23.04 7.18 16.55
CA ARG A 469 24.47 7.16 16.21
C ARG A 469 24.70 6.99 14.71
N ILE A 470 23.95 6.11 14.05
CA ILE A 470 23.99 5.91 12.59
C ILE A 470 23.55 7.19 11.87
N ARG A 471 22.41 7.77 12.28
CA ARG A 471 21.89 9.00 11.68
C ARG A 471 22.84 10.18 11.87
N GLN A 472 23.52 10.29 13.00
CA GLN A 472 24.56 11.31 13.22
C GLN A 472 25.79 11.12 12.34
N ALA A 473 26.15 9.88 12.01
CA ALA A 473 27.31 9.58 11.17
C ALA A 473 27.03 9.82 9.68
N LEU A 474 25.84 9.45 9.22
CA LEU A 474 25.53 9.37 7.79
C LEU A 474 24.58 10.46 7.29
N ASP A 475 23.85 11.13 8.20
CA ASP A 475 22.91 12.21 7.92
C ASP A 475 21.89 11.85 6.82
N ASP A 476 21.88 12.59 5.71
CA ASP A 476 20.97 12.45 4.58
C ASP A 476 21.23 11.20 3.72
N ARG A 477 22.38 10.53 3.91
CA ARG A 477 22.70 9.25 3.25
C ARG A 477 21.93 8.08 3.86
N VAL A 478 21.34 8.25 5.04
CA VAL A 478 20.49 7.23 5.68
C VAL A 478 19.12 7.23 5.02
N ILE A 479 18.83 6.14 4.31
CA ILE A 479 17.50 5.92 3.75
C ILE A 479 16.54 5.46 4.84
N MET A 480 16.94 4.40 5.56
CA MET A 480 16.09 3.74 6.54
C MET A 480 16.97 3.02 7.54
N VAL A 481 16.52 3.00 8.80
CA VAL A 481 17.13 2.21 9.88
C VAL A 481 16.01 1.45 10.57
N GLN A 482 16.14 0.14 10.73
CA GLN A 482 15.11 -0.68 11.34
C GLN A 482 15.67 -1.58 12.43
N HIS A 483 14.92 -1.69 13.54
CA HIS A 483 15.18 -2.72 14.54
C HIS A 483 14.60 -4.04 14.03
N VAL A 484 15.48 -5.00 13.80
CA VAL A 484 15.15 -6.32 13.28
C VAL A 484 15.65 -7.42 14.21
N GLY A 485 15.52 -8.67 13.78
CA GLY A 485 15.91 -9.81 14.58
C GLY A 485 15.04 -9.99 15.83
N SER A 486 15.45 -10.88 16.73
CA SER A 486 14.60 -11.29 17.85
C SER A 486 14.47 -10.26 18.96
N THR A 487 15.45 -9.36 19.13
CA THR A 487 15.41 -8.32 20.18
C THR A 487 14.37 -7.22 19.88
N SER A 488 13.88 -7.16 18.64
CA SER A 488 12.81 -6.25 18.22
C SER A 488 11.39 -6.76 18.52
N VAL A 489 11.24 -7.99 19.02
CA VAL A 489 9.93 -8.63 19.30
C VAL A 489 9.70 -8.71 20.81
N PRO A 490 8.75 -7.93 21.38
CA PRO A 490 8.40 -8.03 22.79
C PRO A 490 8.03 -9.45 23.23
N GLY A 491 8.63 -9.88 24.35
CA GLY A 491 8.40 -11.21 24.93
C GLY A 491 9.15 -12.37 24.27
N LEU A 492 9.93 -12.13 23.20
CA LEU A 492 10.72 -13.16 22.54
C LEU A 492 12.12 -13.28 23.15
N ALA A 493 12.52 -14.49 23.57
CA ALA A 493 13.86 -14.74 24.09
C ALA A 493 14.91 -14.70 22.96
N ALA A 494 16.07 -14.10 23.24
CA ALA A 494 17.07 -13.83 22.22
C ALA A 494 18.51 -13.85 22.74
N LYS A 495 19.45 -13.88 21.79
CA LYS A 495 20.83 -13.48 22.08
C LYS A 495 20.81 -12.00 22.42
N ASP A 496 21.62 -11.58 23.36
CA ASP A 496 21.72 -10.17 23.78
C ASP A 496 22.53 -9.35 22.74
N VAL A 497 21.96 -9.25 21.54
CA VAL A 497 22.51 -8.60 20.35
C VAL A 497 21.40 -7.82 19.66
N ILE A 498 21.62 -6.53 19.45
CA ILE A 498 20.69 -5.70 18.67
C ILE A 498 21.00 -5.95 17.19
N ASP A 499 20.02 -6.47 16.43
CA ASP A 499 20.15 -6.60 14.98
C ASP A 499 19.50 -5.37 14.32
N VAL A 500 20.24 -4.69 13.45
CA VAL A 500 19.82 -3.46 12.79
C VAL A 500 20.00 -3.59 11.29
N ASP A 501 18.96 -3.29 10.53
CA ASP A 501 19.08 -3.08 9.09
C ASP A 501 19.25 -1.57 8.82
N LEU A 502 20.30 -1.21 8.09
CA LEU A 502 20.54 0.12 7.54
C LEU A 502 20.44 0.04 6.02
N VAL A 503 19.61 0.90 5.44
CA VAL A 503 19.49 1.05 4.01
C VAL A 503 20.26 2.28 3.56
N VAL A 504 21.06 2.12 2.51
CA VAL A 504 21.81 3.19 1.83
C VAL A 504 21.56 3.12 0.33
N ALA A 505 21.75 4.24 -0.38
CA ALA A 505 21.41 4.34 -1.80
C ALA A 505 22.19 3.33 -2.67
N ASN A 506 23.47 3.12 -2.34
CA ASN A 506 24.30 2.11 -2.98
C ASN A 506 25.20 1.44 -1.94
N PRO A 507 24.95 0.18 -1.54
CA PRO A 507 25.78 -0.52 -0.57
C PRO A 507 27.20 -0.82 -1.11
N VAL A 508 27.41 -0.78 -2.43
CA VAL A 508 28.72 -1.00 -3.05
C VAL A 508 29.61 0.26 -2.96
N ASP A 509 29.00 1.45 -2.80
CA ASP A 509 29.73 2.72 -2.67
C ASP A 509 30.27 2.90 -1.24
N GLU A 510 31.19 2.03 -0.84
CA GLU A 510 31.73 1.97 0.51
C GLU A 510 32.49 3.23 0.92
N GLU A 511 33.13 3.92 -0.03
CA GLU A 511 33.83 5.19 0.22
C GLU A 511 32.87 6.25 0.76
N SER A 512 31.60 6.18 0.35
CA SER A 512 30.58 7.14 0.76
C SER A 512 30.05 6.96 2.17
N TYR A 513 30.28 5.85 2.88
CA TYR A 513 29.67 5.64 4.21
C TYR A 513 30.54 4.85 5.20
N VAL A 514 31.44 3.99 4.75
CA VAL A 514 32.26 3.14 5.64
C VAL A 514 33.16 3.97 6.56
N PRO A 515 33.89 5.01 6.08
CA PRO A 515 34.75 5.81 6.95
C PRO A 515 33.99 6.48 8.11
N ASP A 516 32.79 6.98 7.83
CA ASP A 516 31.97 7.69 8.82
C ASP A 516 31.35 6.72 9.84
N LEU A 517 30.92 5.54 9.39
CA LEU A 517 30.50 4.48 10.31
C LEU A 517 31.66 3.99 11.19
N GLN A 518 32.87 3.86 10.64
CA GLN A 518 34.06 3.51 11.41
C GLN A 518 34.44 4.59 12.42
N ALA A 519 34.36 5.87 12.05
CA ALA A 519 34.55 6.99 12.96
C ALA A 519 33.48 7.01 14.06
N ALA A 520 32.26 6.59 13.73
CA ALA A 520 31.19 6.35 14.69
C ALA A 520 31.38 5.04 15.48
N GLY A 521 32.47 4.29 15.31
CA GLY A 521 32.81 3.13 16.13
C GLY A 521 32.29 1.77 15.63
N PHE A 522 31.66 1.73 14.45
CA PHE A 522 31.27 0.47 13.82
C PHE A 522 32.47 -0.19 13.14
N LYS A 523 32.65 -1.50 13.36
CA LYS A 523 33.71 -2.30 12.74
C LYS A 523 33.16 -3.04 11.54
N PHE A 524 33.73 -2.79 10.37
CA PHE A 524 33.37 -3.49 9.14
C PHE A 524 33.92 -4.92 9.18
N LEU A 525 33.04 -5.92 9.16
CA LEU A 525 33.42 -7.32 9.34
C LEU A 525 33.51 -8.09 8.03
N LEU A 526 32.51 -8.01 7.17
CA LEU A 526 32.46 -8.80 5.94
C LEU A 526 31.58 -8.19 4.85
N ARG A 527 31.81 -8.64 3.62
CA ARG A 527 30.97 -8.37 2.44
C ARG A 527 30.36 -9.66 1.93
N GLU A 528 29.10 -9.62 1.55
CA GLU A 528 28.41 -10.74 0.91
C GLU A 528 27.80 -10.25 -0.41
N PRO A 529 28.61 -10.07 -1.48
CA PRO A 529 28.14 -9.51 -2.76
C PRO A 529 26.98 -10.30 -3.37
N VAL A 530 27.02 -11.64 -3.22
CA VAL A 530 25.98 -12.55 -3.69
C VAL A 530 24.67 -12.42 -2.91
N TRP A 531 24.73 -11.91 -1.67
CA TRP A 531 23.56 -11.69 -0.83
C TRP A 531 23.12 -10.23 -0.92
N TYR A 532 22.66 -9.83 -2.11
CA TYR A 532 22.13 -8.49 -2.38
C TYR A 532 23.11 -7.35 -2.01
N GLN A 533 24.40 -7.53 -2.32
CA GLN A 533 25.46 -6.57 -1.98
C GLN A 533 25.53 -6.22 -0.48
N HIS A 534 25.14 -7.16 0.38
CA HIS A 534 25.13 -6.94 1.82
C HIS A 534 26.52 -6.61 2.38
N ARG A 535 26.56 -5.69 3.35
CA ARG A 535 27.73 -5.39 4.18
C ARG A 535 27.39 -5.55 5.65
N PHE A 536 28.32 -6.14 6.39
CA PHE A 536 28.11 -6.46 7.79
C PHE A 536 29.07 -5.71 8.71
N PHE A 537 28.49 -5.01 9.69
CA PHE A 537 29.21 -4.22 10.67
C PHE A 537 28.86 -4.67 12.10
N HIS A 538 29.76 -4.36 13.02
CA HIS A 538 29.60 -4.66 14.44
C HIS A 538 29.88 -3.43 15.30
N LEU A 539 29.06 -3.23 16.33
CA LEU A 539 29.29 -2.24 17.39
C LEU A 539 29.44 -2.97 18.74
N ASP A 540 30.46 -2.61 19.52
CA ASP A 540 30.70 -3.27 20.81
C ASP A 540 29.68 -2.87 21.88
N GLU A 541 29.32 -1.59 21.94
CA GLU A 541 28.35 -1.05 22.91
C GLU A 541 27.39 -0.01 22.29
N PRO A 542 26.07 -0.26 22.36
CA PRO A 542 25.44 -1.55 22.70
C PRO A 542 25.85 -2.63 21.68
N TYR A 543 25.91 -3.89 22.11
CA TYR A 543 26.40 -4.98 21.26
C TYR A 543 25.44 -5.21 20.07
N THR A 544 25.89 -4.86 18.87
CA THR A 544 25.01 -4.70 17.71
C THR A 544 25.58 -5.36 16.46
N ASN A 545 24.71 -6.06 15.73
CA ASN A 545 24.89 -6.44 14.34
C ASN A 545 24.24 -5.40 13.45
N LEU A 546 25.02 -4.76 12.58
CA LEU A 546 24.52 -3.80 11.60
C LEU A 546 24.62 -4.42 10.21
N HIS A 547 23.47 -4.71 9.61
CA HIS A 547 23.34 -5.20 8.24
C HIS A 547 23.06 -4.02 7.33
N ILE A 548 23.85 -3.86 6.28
CA ILE A 548 23.66 -2.79 5.30
C ILE A 548 23.22 -3.41 3.98
N PHE A 549 22.10 -2.93 3.46
CA PHE A 549 21.53 -3.36 2.19
C PHE A 549 21.20 -2.17 1.29
N GLY A 550 21.06 -2.45 -0.01
CA GLY A 550 20.36 -1.56 -0.93
C GLY A 550 18.85 -1.62 -0.72
N SER A 551 18.13 -0.59 -1.18
CA SER A 551 16.67 -0.51 -1.05
C SER A 551 15.91 -1.57 -1.85
N ASP A 552 16.59 -2.26 -2.76
CA ASP A 552 16.10 -3.35 -3.59
C ASP A 552 16.22 -4.72 -2.93
N SER A 553 16.86 -4.82 -1.75
CA SER A 553 17.07 -6.10 -1.07
C SER A 553 15.75 -6.68 -0.54
N PRO A 554 15.33 -7.88 -1.00
CA PRO A 554 14.14 -8.56 -0.47
C PRO A 554 14.31 -8.99 0.99
N GLU A 555 15.54 -9.08 1.52
CA GLU A 555 15.79 -9.42 2.93
C GLU A 555 15.16 -8.42 3.89
N LEU A 556 15.14 -7.13 3.52
CA LEU A 556 14.51 -6.08 4.31
C LEU A 556 13.02 -6.41 4.55
N VAL A 557 12.34 -6.89 3.51
CA VAL A 557 10.94 -7.30 3.58
C VAL A 557 10.79 -8.56 4.44
N ARG A 558 11.67 -9.57 4.25
CA ARG A 558 11.63 -10.81 5.03
C ARG A 558 11.86 -10.57 6.52
N HIS A 559 12.88 -9.79 6.89
CA HIS A 559 13.18 -9.41 8.27
C HIS A 559 11.98 -8.73 8.93
N ARG A 560 11.37 -7.77 8.22
CA ARG A 560 10.17 -7.06 8.70
C ARG A 560 8.98 -8.00 8.88
N LEU A 561 8.63 -8.78 7.86
CA LEU A 561 7.50 -9.71 7.90
C LEU A 561 7.67 -10.72 9.04
N PHE A 562 8.88 -11.24 9.25
CA PHE A 562 9.17 -12.17 10.33
C PHE A 562 9.03 -11.54 11.70
N ARG A 563 9.59 -10.34 11.90
CA ARG A 563 9.45 -9.56 13.14
C ARG A 563 7.99 -9.34 13.49
N ASP A 564 7.23 -8.77 12.55
CA ASP A 564 5.86 -8.33 12.80
C ASP A 564 4.93 -9.54 12.99
N TRP A 565 5.16 -10.64 12.27
CA TRP A 565 4.46 -11.90 12.51
C TRP A 565 4.61 -12.39 13.95
N LEU A 566 5.84 -12.42 14.47
CA LEU A 566 6.10 -12.90 15.84
C LEU A 566 5.58 -11.94 16.92
N ARG A 567 5.30 -10.66 16.59
CA ARG A 567 4.64 -9.74 17.52
C ARG A 567 3.15 -10.09 17.69
N GLU A 568 2.53 -10.57 16.62
CA GLU A 568 1.09 -10.84 16.56
C GLU A 568 0.71 -12.31 16.79
N HIS A 569 1.64 -13.25 16.60
CA HIS A 569 1.38 -14.70 16.65
C HIS A 569 2.15 -15.37 17.80
N GLU A 570 1.51 -15.42 18.97
CA GLU A 570 2.11 -15.96 20.20
C GLU A 570 2.56 -17.43 20.08
N ASP A 571 1.81 -18.26 19.35
CA ASP A 571 2.16 -19.68 19.15
C ASP A 571 3.49 -19.83 18.39
N ASP A 572 3.64 -19.10 17.27
CA ASP A 572 4.88 -19.15 16.48
C ASP A 572 6.04 -18.45 17.23
N ARG A 573 5.76 -17.39 18.02
CA ARG A 573 6.74 -16.77 18.93
C ARG A 573 7.24 -17.76 19.99
N SER A 574 6.34 -18.52 20.61
CA SER A 574 6.66 -19.52 21.63
C SER A 574 7.45 -20.69 21.02
N ARG A 575 7.02 -21.17 19.85
CA ARG A 575 7.73 -22.21 19.10
C ARG A 575 9.13 -21.78 18.69
N TYR A 576 9.28 -20.55 18.21
CA TYR A 576 10.59 -20.01 17.84
C TYR A 576 11.49 -19.83 19.07
N THR A 577 10.94 -19.43 20.21
CA THR A 577 11.66 -19.36 21.50
C THR A 577 12.19 -20.73 21.92
N ALA A 578 11.33 -21.75 21.90
CA ALA A 578 11.69 -23.12 22.29
C ALA A 578 12.87 -23.64 21.45
N VAL A 579 12.76 -23.52 20.13
CA VAL A 579 13.79 -24.00 19.19
C VAL A 579 15.11 -23.26 19.36
N LYS A 580 15.08 -21.97 19.69
CA LYS A 580 16.31 -21.22 19.98
C LYS A 580 16.99 -21.69 21.27
N ARG A 581 16.24 -22.02 22.31
CA ARG A 581 16.81 -22.57 23.55
C ARG A 581 17.38 -23.96 23.31
N GLU A 582 16.61 -24.85 22.67
CA GLU A 582 17.05 -26.20 22.30
C GLU A 582 18.30 -26.18 21.41
N ALA A 583 18.34 -25.31 20.39
CA ALA A 583 19.50 -25.18 19.51
C ALA A 583 20.73 -24.63 20.26
N ALA A 584 20.55 -23.70 21.21
CA ALA A 584 21.64 -23.16 22.00
C ALA A 584 22.20 -24.20 22.97
N GLU A 585 21.33 -24.95 23.66
CA GLU A 585 21.71 -26.06 24.53
C GLU A 585 22.44 -27.16 23.76
N ALA A 586 21.92 -27.55 22.59
CA ALA A 586 22.53 -28.57 21.75
C ALA A 586 23.89 -28.13 21.20
N ALA A 587 24.02 -26.88 20.76
CA ALA A 587 25.30 -26.33 20.29
C ALA A 587 26.32 -26.25 21.44
N ALA A 588 25.90 -25.79 22.63
CA ALA A 588 26.76 -25.74 23.81
C ALA A 588 27.23 -27.13 24.24
N ALA A 589 26.33 -28.13 24.25
CA ALA A 589 26.68 -29.51 24.59
C ALA A 589 27.67 -30.14 23.59
N ALA A 590 27.60 -29.74 22.32
CA ALA A 590 28.47 -30.23 21.25
C ALA A 590 29.77 -29.41 21.08
N GLY A 591 29.95 -28.32 21.82
CA GLY A 591 31.09 -27.40 21.63
C GLY A 591 31.07 -26.67 20.28
N GLU A 592 29.88 -26.53 19.69
CA GLU A 592 29.66 -25.93 18.37
C GLU A 592 29.54 -24.40 18.44
N ASN A 593 29.73 -23.73 17.30
CA ASN A 593 29.69 -22.27 17.21
C ASN A 593 28.30 -21.75 16.75
N VAL A 594 28.19 -20.42 16.56
CA VAL A 594 26.94 -19.74 16.18
C VAL A 594 26.36 -20.22 14.83
N GLN A 595 27.19 -20.71 13.92
CA GLN A 595 26.77 -21.20 12.62
C GLN A 595 25.94 -22.49 12.75
N GLN A 596 26.39 -23.45 13.54
CA GLN A 596 25.67 -24.70 13.80
C GLN A 596 24.40 -24.45 14.61
N TYR A 597 24.44 -23.49 15.54
CA TYR A 597 23.23 -22.97 16.16
C TYR A 597 22.22 -22.45 15.13
N ASN A 598 22.68 -21.68 14.13
CA ASN A 598 21.82 -21.15 13.07
C ASN A 598 21.23 -22.26 12.21
N ILE A 599 22.04 -23.25 11.80
CA ILE A 599 21.59 -24.43 11.03
C ILE A 599 20.51 -25.20 11.78
N ARG A 600 20.67 -25.40 13.10
CA ARG A 600 19.71 -26.16 13.92
C ARG A 600 18.33 -25.49 14.01
N LYS A 601 18.27 -24.15 14.03
CA LYS A 601 16.99 -23.41 14.08
C LYS A 601 16.40 -23.11 12.70
N GLU A 602 17.19 -23.21 11.64
CA GLU A 602 16.80 -22.82 10.29
C GLU A 602 15.52 -23.49 9.78
N PRO A 603 15.27 -24.80 9.97
CA PRO A 603 14.05 -25.44 9.49
C PRO A 603 12.77 -24.81 10.06
N VAL A 604 12.79 -24.41 11.34
CA VAL A 604 11.63 -23.78 11.99
C VAL A 604 11.46 -22.34 11.54
N LEU A 605 12.57 -21.62 11.32
CA LEU A 605 12.54 -20.30 10.71
C LEU A 605 11.92 -20.35 9.31
N ARG A 606 12.35 -21.31 8.47
CA ARG A 606 11.81 -21.50 7.12
C ARG A 606 10.32 -21.88 7.14
N ASP A 607 9.89 -22.74 8.06
CA ASP A 607 8.47 -23.11 8.22
C ASP A 607 7.60 -21.91 8.65
N ILE A 608 8.08 -21.09 9.61
CA ILE A 608 7.38 -19.87 10.02
C ILE A 608 7.31 -18.88 8.84
N LEU A 609 8.39 -18.71 8.08
CA LEU A 609 8.38 -17.85 6.88
C LEU A 609 7.41 -18.36 5.81
N GLN A 610 7.30 -19.66 5.58
CA GLN A 610 6.30 -20.20 4.67
C GLN A 610 4.87 -19.90 5.14
N ARG A 611 4.59 -20.00 6.44
CA ARG A 611 3.29 -19.59 7.02
C ARG A 611 3.02 -18.11 6.82
N ILE A 612 4.03 -17.27 7.05
CA ILE A 612 3.96 -15.82 6.82
C ILE A 612 3.64 -15.52 5.36
N PHE A 613 4.37 -16.12 4.42
CA PHE A 613 4.17 -15.91 2.99
C PHE A 613 2.78 -16.35 2.55
N LYS A 614 2.30 -17.51 3.03
CA LYS A 614 0.93 -17.98 2.78
C LYS A 614 -0.11 -17.02 3.36
N ALA A 615 0.12 -16.50 4.57
CA ALA A 615 -0.80 -15.57 5.22
C ALA A 615 -0.89 -14.22 4.52
N HIS A 616 0.18 -13.78 3.87
CA HIS A 616 0.24 -12.53 3.10
C HIS A 616 -0.07 -12.73 1.60
N GLY A 617 -0.45 -13.95 1.18
CA GLY A 617 -0.74 -14.24 -0.23
C GLY A 617 0.50 -14.20 -1.14
N LEU A 618 1.70 -14.30 -0.58
CA LEU A 618 2.98 -14.27 -1.31
C LEU A 618 3.41 -15.65 -1.83
N SER A 619 2.75 -16.74 -1.40
CA SER A 619 3.00 -18.10 -1.91
C SER A 619 1.70 -18.87 -2.15
N ASN A 620 1.60 -19.54 -3.30
CA ASN A 620 0.42 -20.32 -3.72
C ASN A 620 0.36 -21.77 -3.21
N SER A 621 1.32 -22.22 -2.39
CA SER A 621 1.36 -23.58 -1.81
C SER A 621 0.65 -23.71 -0.46
#